data_AF-A0AB74BP66-F1
#
_entry.id   AF-A0AB74BP66-F1
#
_cell.length_a   1.000
_cell.length_b   1.000
_cell.length_c   1.000
_cell.angle_alpha   90.00
_cell.angle_beta   90.00
_cell.angle_gamma   90.00
#
_symmetry.space_group_name_H-M   'P 1'
#
loop_
_entity.id
_entity.type
_entity.pdbx_description
1 polymer ?
#
loop_
_entity_poly.entity_id
_entity_poly.type
_entity_poly.pdbx_seq_one_letter_code
_entity_poly.pdbx_strand_id
1 'polypeptide(L)'
;ASTGLIDALNETRLYGVETNRDYLRQIIADTPFASGQPWTRCLEGLVYHADTFEVLSGGTQTSVQDYPGRLGYWAVGVPPSGPMDSRALRQGNGLLGNAEGCAALEITMSGPLLRFNTDAVIAVTGAQIPITLDGDPRAMNAALLVCAGSTLALGTIAGAGVRSYLCVRGGLDVPDYLGSKSTFTLGQFGGHGGRALRAGDVLHIAPLVDRSAGQRIADDALEALPDIRRIRIIYGPHAAPEYFTEAYIETFFATDWEVHFNSSRTGVRLIGPKPEWVRADGGEAGLHPSNIHDNPYAIGAVDFTGDMPVILGPDGPSLGGFVCPVTIIEADLWQLGQLKAGDRVRFTPVSVEACHAERCRSELVR
;
A
#
# COMPACT_ATOMS: atom_id res chain seq x y z
N ALA A 1 -32.68 27.83 -2.78
CA ALA A 1 -31.55 28.28 -1.93
C ALA A 1 -30.76 29.38 -2.61
N SER A 2 -30.05 30.24 -1.87
CA SER A 2 -29.12 31.20 -2.50
C SER A 2 -27.93 30.45 -3.09
N THR A 3 -27.49 30.83 -4.28
CA THR A 3 -26.32 30.27 -4.97
C THR A 3 -25.10 30.24 -4.04
N GLY A 4 -24.90 31.29 -3.24
CA GLY A 4 -23.78 31.36 -2.29
C GLY A 4 -23.76 30.27 -1.22
N LEU A 5 -24.92 29.71 -0.80
CA LEU A 5 -24.93 28.59 0.15
C LEU A 5 -24.51 27.27 -0.53
N ILE A 6 -24.93 27.07 -1.78
CA ILE A 6 -24.55 25.92 -2.58
C ILE A 6 -23.04 25.94 -2.82
N ASP A 7 -22.50 27.08 -3.22
CA ASP A 7 -21.07 27.28 -3.45
C ASP A 7 -20.27 27.05 -2.17
N ALA A 8 -20.70 27.63 -1.04
CA ALA A 8 -20.04 27.44 0.24
C ALA A 8 -19.96 25.95 0.65
N LEU A 9 -21.02 25.17 0.45
CA LEU A 9 -20.99 23.73 0.75
C LEU A 9 -20.14 22.94 -0.25
N ASN A 10 -20.16 23.32 -1.53
CA ASN A 10 -19.35 22.67 -2.57
C ASN A 10 -17.85 22.93 -2.38
N GLU A 11 -17.47 24.09 -1.88
CA GLU A 11 -16.08 24.49 -1.61
C GLU A 11 -15.59 24.01 -0.23
N THR A 12 -16.51 23.72 0.69
CA THR A 12 -16.14 23.22 2.03
C THR A 12 -15.49 21.84 1.93
N ARG A 13 -14.27 21.75 2.48
CA ARG A 13 -13.51 20.50 2.61
C ARG A 13 -13.11 20.33 4.07
N LEU A 14 -13.73 19.34 4.74
CA LEU A 14 -13.43 18.93 6.10
C LEU A 14 -13.07 17.45 6.04
N TYR A 15 -12.00 17.07 6.72
CA TYR A 15 -11.49 15.70 6.72
C TYR A 15 -11.09 15.28 8.13
N GLY A 16 -11.07 13.97 8.37
CA GLY A 16 -10.72 13.36 9.66
C GLY A 16 -11.92 12.98 10.53
N VAL A 17 -13.11 13.53 10.23
CA VAL A 17 -14.40 13.14 10.82
C VAL A 17 -15.45 13.11 9.72
N GLU A 18 -16.41 12.18 9.81
CA GLU A 18 -17.57 12.18 8.92
C GLU A 18 -18.45 13.40 9.24
N THR A 19 -18.96 14.07 8.20
CA THR A 19 -19.76 15.28 8.36
C THR A 19 -21.08 15.15 7.63
N ASN A 20 -22.08 15.93 8.02
CA ASN A 20 -23.36 15.99 7.31
C ASN A 20 -23.31 16.88 6.06
N ARG A 21 -22.12 17.26 5.55
CA ARG A 21 -21.99 18.20 4.42
C ARG A 21 -22.76 17.73 3.18
N ASP A 22 -22.59 16.48 2.78
CA ASP A 22 -23.23 15.96 1.57
C ASP A 22 -24.73 15.73 1.76
N TYR A 23 -25.17 15.40 2.99
CA TYR A 23 -26.58 15.43 3.37
C TYR A 23 -27.18 16.84 3.24
N LEU A 24 -26.49 17.88 3.73
CA LEU A 24 -26.92 19.27 3.58
C LEU A 24 -27.00 19.70 2.10
N ARG A 25 -26.06 19.25 1.26
CA ARG A 25 -26.10 19.50 -0.19
C ARG A 25 -27.35 18.90 -0.83
N GLN A 26 -27.73 17.68 -0.43
CA GLN A 26 -28.96 17.05 -0.93
C GLN A 26 -30.23 17.73 -0.42
N ILE A 27 -30.28 18.14 0.86
CA ILE A 27 -31.40 18.93 1.40
C ILE A 27 -31.63 20.20 0.58
N ILE A 28 -30.53 20.90 0.22
CA ILE A 28 -30.63 22.17 -0.49
C ILE A 28 -31.11 21.99 -1.94
N ALA A 29 -30.77 20.87 -2.56
CA ALA A 29 -31.22 20.49 -3.89
C ALA A 29 -32.67 19.94 -3.90
N ASP A 30 -33.16 19.44 -2.77
CA ASP A 30 -34.50 18.86 -2.66
C ASP A 30 -35.62 19.91 -2.87
N THR A 31 -36.70 19.49 -3.50
CA THR A 31 -37.76 20.38 -4.05
C THR A 31 -38.36 21.34 -3.01
N PRO A 32 -38.72 20.92 -1.78
CA PRO A 32 -39.24 21.82 -0.75
C PRO A 32 -38.29 22.97 -0.41
N PHE A 33 -36.98 22.71 -0.38
CA PHE A 33 -35.99 23.72 -0.06
C PHE A 33 -35.59 24.55 -1.29
N ALA A 34 -35.46 23.91 -2.45
CA ALA A 34 -35.14 24.55 -3.71
C ALA A 34 -36.23 25.54 -4.16
N SER A 35 -37.51 25.20 -3.93
CA SER A 35 -38.67 26.05 -4.23
C SER A 35 -38.88 27.22 -3.26
N GLY A 36 -38.14 27.25 -2.13
CA GLY A 36 -38.30 28.28 -1.10
C GLY A 36 -39.55 28.11 -0.22
N GLN A 37 -40.18 26.93 -0.25
CA GLN A 37 -41.37 26.61 0.54
C GLN A 37 -41.13 25.42 1.50
N PRO A 38 -40.13 25.48 2.40
CA PRO A 38 -39.93 24.40 3.36
C PRO A 38 -41.04 24.39 4.41
N TRP A 39 -41.40 23.20 4.90
CA TRP A 39 -42.29 23.00 6.05
C TRP A 39 -41.64 22.05 7.05
N THR A 40 -42.11 22.01 8.29
CA THR A 40 -41.45 21.29 9.40
C THR A 40 -41.15 19.81 9.13
N ARG A 41 -41.93 19.16 8.25
CA ARG A 41 -41.81 17.74 7.90
C ARG A 41 -41.22 17.49 6.51
N CYS A 42 -40.64 18.51 5.84
CA CYS A 42 -40.21 18.39 4.45
C CYS A 42 -39.08 17.37 4.24
N LEU A 43 -38.30 17.06 5.29
CA LEU A 43 -37.22 16.08 5.23
C LEU A 43 -37.67 14.63 5.46
N GLU A 44 -38.93 14.38 5.85
CA GLU A 44 -39.38 13.00 6.14
C GLU A 44 -39.38 12.08 4.92
N GLY A 45 -39.53 12.64 3.72
CA GLY A 45 -39.46 11.92 2.46
C GLY A 45 -38.09 11.97 1.78
N LEU A 46 -37.11 12.68 2.38
CA LEU A 46 -35.79 12.83 1.76
C LEU A 46 -35.02 11.51 1.87
N VAL A 47 -34.70 10.93 0.71
CA VAL A 47 -33.83 9.76 0.64
C VAL A 47 -32.40 10.24 0.48
N TYR A 48 -31.58 10.02 1.50
CA TYR A 48 -30.16 10.34 1.45
C TYR A 48 -29.41 9.27 0.66
N HIS A 49 -28.70 9.70 -0.38
CA HIS A 49 -27.81 8.84 -1.17
C HIS A 49 -26.36 9.12 -0.80
N ALA A 50 -25.67 8.15 -0.23
CA ALA A 50 -24.28 8.29 0.17
C ALA A 50 -23.38 7.47 -0.77
N ASP A 51 -22.48 8.14 -1.49
CA ASP A 51 -21.45 7.48 -2.29
C ASP A 51 -20.30 6.99 -1.39
N THR A 52 -20.63 6.06 -0.50
CA THR A 52 -19.73 5.59 0.55
C THR A 52 -19.80 4.09 0.76
N PHE A 53 -18.79 3.57 1.47
CA PHE A 53 -18.92 2.31 2.20
C PHE A 53 -18.56 2.52 3.67
N GLU A 54 -19.21 1.75 4.54
CA GLU A 54 -18.95 1.68 5.98
C GLU A 54 -18.04 0.49 6.29
N VAL A 55 -17.08 0.71 7.18
CA VAL A 55 -16.22 -0.33 7.73
C VAL A 55 -16.93 -0.95 8.94
N LEU A 56 -17.48 -2.15 8.78
CA LEU A 56 -18.05 -2.92 9.89
C LEU A 56 -16.93 -3.54 10.76
N SER A 57 -15.84 -3.95 10.13
CA SER A 57 -14.59 -4.36 10.80
C SER A 57 -13.38 -4.05 9.92
N GLY A 58 -12.26 -3.65 10.52
CA GLY A 58 -11.07 -3.16 9.80
C GLY A 58 -10.06 -4.22 9.36
N GLY A 59 -10.26 -5.49 9.72
CA GLY A 59 -9.25 -6.54 9.55
C GLY A 59 -8.04 -6.38 10.48
N THR A 60 -6.93 -7.06 10.19
CA THR A 60 -5.70 -6.96 11.01
C THR A 60 -5.02 -5.60 10.82
N GLN A 61 -4.81 -5.20 9.57
CA GLN A 61 -4.24 -3.91 9.21
C GLN A 61 -4.65 -3.56 7.78
N THR A 62 -5.68 -2.73 7.66
CA THR A 62 -6.17 -2.18 6.38
C THR A 62 -5.88 -0.68 6.33
N SER A 63 -5.22 -0.19 5.29
CA SER A 63 -4.86 1.23 5.16
C SER A 63 -5.07 1.73 3.73
N VAL A 64 -5.30 3.04 3.58
CA VAL A 64 -5.39 3.66 2.26
C VAL A 64 -3.98 3.89 1.73
N GLN A 65 -3.71 3.43 0.50
CA GLN A 65 -2.42 3.60 -0.16
C GLN A 65 -2.62 4.04 -1.61
N ASP A 66 -1.71 4.85 -2.12
CA ASP A 66 -1.63 5.25 -3.53
C ASP A 66 -0.22 5.04 -4.08
N TYR A 67 -0.09 5.04 -5.40
CA TYR A 67 1.18 4.85 -6.10
C TYR A 67 1.51 6.11 -6.92
N PRO A 68 2.78 6.60 -6.94
CA PRO A 68 3.99 6.05 -6.31
C PRO A 68 4.15 6.38 -4.82
N GLY A 69 3.09 6.86 -4.16
CA GLY A 69 3.14 7.36 -2.80
C GLY A 69 3.70 8.78 -2.74
N ARG A 70 4.27 9.13 -1.59
CA ARG A 70 4.68 10.48 -1.22
C ARG A 70 6.14 10.77 -1.54
N LEU A 71 6.40 11.19 -2.76
CA LEU A 71 7.76 11.48 -3.21
C LEU A 71 8.20 12.91 -2.86
N GLY A 72 9.52 13.16 -2.90
CA GLY A 72 10.11 14.49 -2.76
C GLY A 72 10.59 14.89 -1.36
N TYR A 73 10.30 14.07 -0.34
CA TYR A 73 10.57 14.42 1.07
C TYR A 73 11.53 13.44 1.80
N TRP A 74 12.19 12.56 1.06
CA TRP A 74 13.11 11.56 1.64
C TRP A 74 14.27 12.19 2.42
N ALA A 75 14.80 13.30 1.92
CA ALA A 75 15.90 14.05 2.54
C ALA A 75 15.57 14.61 3.94
N VAL A 76 14.28 14.73 4.28
CA VAL A 76 13.80 15.19 5.60
C VAL A 76 13.13 14.08 6.41
N GLY A 77 13.28 12.81 6.00
CA GLY A 77 12.78 11.66 6.75
C GLY A 77 11.29 11.39 6.62
N VAL A 78 10.62 11.95 5.60
CA VAL A 78 9.24 11.59 5.29
C VAL A 78 9.26 10.47 4.24
N PRO A 79 8.79 9.26 4.58
CA PRO A 79 8.78 8.14 3.66
C PRO A 79 7.70 8.27 2.58
N PRO A 80 7.87 7.60 1.43
CA PRO A 80 6.84 7.56 0.41
C PRO A 80 5.59 6.82 0.85
N SER A 81 5.71 5.84 1.74
CA SER A 81 4.62 4.91 1.99
C SER A 81 4.16 4.27 0.68
N GLY A 82 2.86 4.31 0.37
CA GLY A 82 2.34 3.62 -0.79
C GLY A 82 2.21 2.11 -0.57
N PRO A 83 1.76 1.38 -1.60
CA PRO A 83 1.62 -0.06 -1.53
C PRO A 83 2.98 -0.74 -1.37
N MET A 84 3.06 -1.70 -0.44
CA MET A 84 4.27 -2.51 -0.26
C MET A 84 4.46 -3.51 -1.42
N ASP A 85 3.38 -3.95 -2.06
CA ASP A 85 3.35 -4.60 -3.38
C ASP A 85 2.63 -3.65 -4.37
N SER A 86 3.42 -2.77 -4.98
CA SER A 86 2.91 -1.78 -5.94
C SER A 86 2.34 -2.40 -7.20
N ARG A 87 2.82 -3.58 -7.59
CA ARG A 87 2.34 -4.31 -8.75
C ARG A 87 0.87 -4.70 -8.57
N ALA A 88 0.53 -5.31 -7.44
CA ALA A 88 -0.84 -5.77 -7.19
C ALA A 88 -1.84 -4.60 -7.13
N LEU A 89 -1.51 -3.50 -6.47
CA LEU A 89 -2.36 -2.30 -6.46
C LEU A 89 -2.61 -1.78 -7.88
N ARG A 90 -1.55 -1.66 -8.68
CA ARG A 90 -1.65 -1.16 -10.07
C ARG A 90 -2.43 -2.10 -10.98
N GLN A 91 -2.29 -3.41 -10.80
CA GLN A 91 -3.10 -4.41 -11.50
C GLN A 91 -4.60 -4.25 -11.19
N GLY A 92 -4.95 -4.04 -9.92
CA GLY A 92 -6.34 -3.82 -9.50
C GLY A 92 -6.92 -2.52 -10.08
N ASN A 93 -6.15 -1.43 -10.06
CA ASN A 93 -6.54 -0.18 -10.69
C ASN A 93 -6.70 -0.32 -12.22
N GLY A 94 -5.74 -0.95 -12.89
CA GLY A 94 -5.79 -1.20 -14.32
C GLY A 94 -7.01 -2.03 -14.74
N LEU A 95 -7.36 -3.05 -13.95
CA LEU A 95 -8.55 -3.88 -14.20
C LEU A 95 -9.86 -3.08 -14.17
N LEU A 96 -9.91 -2.01 -13.37
CA LEU A 96 -11.07 -1.14 -13.24
C LEU A 96 -11.06 0.03 -14.25
N GLY A 97 -9.99 0.18 -15.02
CA GLY A 97 -9.77 1.35 -15.89
C GLY A 97 -9.39 2.62 -15.11
N ASN A 98 -8.94 2.48 -13.86
CA ASN A 98 -8.46 3.60 -13.07
C ASN A 98 -7.06 4.04 -13.53
N ALA A 99 -6.71 5.29 -13.24
CA ALA A 99 -5.31 5.71 -13.27
C ALA A 99 -4.50 4.88 -12.26
N GLU A 100 -3.24 4.57 -12.58
CA GLU A 100 -2.40 3.69 -11.75
C GLU A 100 -2.25 4.20 -10.31
N GLY A 101 -2.27 5.53 -10.12
CA GLY A 101 -2.15 6.18 -8.82
C GLY A 101 -3.46 6.39 -8.05
N CYS A 102 -4.59 5.83 -8.51
CA CYS A 102 -5.82 5.87 -7.72
C CYS A 102 -5.62 5.18 -6.36
N ALA A 103 -6.07 5.84 -5.29
CA ALA A 103 -5.98 5.28 -3.95
C ALA A 103 -6.86 4.04 -3.80
N ALA A 104 -6.32 3.03 -3.13
CA ALA A 104 -6.94 1.75 -2.85
C ALA A 104 -6.66 1.33 -1.40
N LEU A 105 -7.31 0.27 -0.94
CA LEU A 105 -7.01 -0.31 0.38
C LEU A 105 -5.91 -1.37 0.26
N GLU A 106 -4.80 -1.19 0.96
CA GLU A 106 -3.85 -2.26 1.26
C GLU A 106 -4.33 -3.05 2.48
N ILE A 107 -4.45 -4.36 2.34
CA ILE A 107 -4.94 -5.29 3.35
C ILE A 107 -3.82 -6.25 3.72
N THR A 108 -3.48 -6.34 5.01
CA THR A 108 -2.44 -7.24 5.52
C THR A 108 -3.06 -8.34 6.37
N MET A 109 -2.68 -9.60 6.12
CA MET A 109 -3.13 -10.83 6.82
C MET A 109 -4.63 -11.16 6.73
N SER A 110 -5.50 -10.33 7.31
CA SER A 110 -6.96 -10.51 7.26
C SER A 110 -7.67 -9.22 6.90
N GLY A 111 -8.69 -9.34 6.05
CA GLY A 111 -9.37 -8.21 5.44
C GLY A 111 -10.54 -7.65 6.24
N PRO A 112 -11.08 -6.52 5.77
CA PRO A 112 -12.21 -5.86 6.39
C PRO A 112 -13.55 -6.52 6.01
N LEU A 113 -14.57 -6.21 6.81
CA LEU A 113 -15.98 -6.37 6.47
C LEU A 113 -16.55 -4.98 6.13
N LEU A 114 -17.02 -4.79 4.91
CA LEU A 114 -17.45 -3.50 4.37
C LEU A 114 -18.91 -3.55 3.92
N ARG A 115 -19.70 -2.53 4.26
CA ARG A 115 -21.08 -2.37 3.77
C ARG A 115 -21.15 -1.20 2.80
N PHE A 116 -21.60 -1.44 1.57
CA PHE A 116 -21.70 -0.40 0.56
C PHE A 116 -23.05 0.33 0.66
N ASN A 117 -23.03 1.67 0.65
CA ASN A 117 -24.23 2.51 0.66
C ASN A 117 -24.65 2.97 -0.75
N THR A 118 -23.79 2.70 -1.74
CA THR A 118 -24.01 2.98 -3.16
C THR A 118 -23.55 1.77 -3.99
N ASP A 119 -23.91 1.75 -5.26
CA ASP A 119 -23.38 0.76 -6.19
C ASP A 119 -21.90 1.03 -6.46
N ALA A 120 -21.07 -0.01 -6.52
CA ALA A 120 -19.64 0.10 -6.79
C ALA A 120 -19.15 -1.02 -7.71
N VAL A 121 -18.08 -0.76 -8.46
CA VAL A 121 -17.30 -1.82 -9.12
C VAL A 121 -15.95 -1.91 -8.44
N ILE A 122 -15.60 -3.09 -7.96
CA ILE A 122 -14.38 -3.34 -7.19
C ILE A 122 -13.49 -4.38 -7.88
N ALA A 123 -12.21 -4.39 -7.52
CA ALA A 123 -11.28 -5.46 -7.86
C ALA A 123 -10.41 -5.77 -6.66
N VAL A 124 -10.14 -7.07 -6.44
CA VAL A 124 -9.21 -7.52 -5.40
C VAL A 124 -8.06 -8.29 -6.03
N THR A 125 -6.84 -7.86 -5.76
CA THR A 125 -5.59 -8.40 -6.31
C THR A 125 -4.54 -8.66 -5.21
N GLY A 126 -3.40 -9.26 -5.55
CA GLY A 126 -2.32 -9.57 -4.62
C GLY A 126 -2.42 -11.00 -4.08
N ALA A 127 -2.08 -11.20 -2.80
CA ALA A 127 -2.17 -12.51 -2.15
C ALA A 127 -3.59 -13.06 -2.17
N GLN A 128 -3.72 -14.38 -2.25
CA GLN A 128 -5.01 -15.05 -2.29
C GLN A 128 -5.76 -14.82 -0.97
N ILE A 129 -6.91 -14.16 -1.06
CA ILE A 129 -7.82 -13.87 0.06
C ILE A 129 -9.24 -14.32 -0.31
N PRO A 130 -9.96 -15.05 0.56
CA PRO A 130 -11.36 -15.37 0.31
C PRO A 130 -12.19 -14.09 0.22
N ILE A 131 -13.05 -13.99 -0.80
CA ILE A 131 -13.98 -12.89 -0.99
C ILE A 131 -15.40 -13.44 -0.95
N THR A 132 -16.26 -12.82 -0.17
CA THR A 132 -17.70 -13.08 -0.24
C THR A 132 -18.47 -11.78 -0.38
N LEU A 133 -19.51 -11.79 -1.21
CA LEU A 133 -20.49 -10.71 -1.31
C LEU A 133 -21.83 -11.24 -0.84
N ASP A 134 -22.37 -10.69 0.26
CA ASP A 134 -23.59 -11.16 0.92
C ASP A 134 -23.55 -12.66 1.28
N GLY A 135 -22.34 -13.17 1.60
CA GLY A 135 -22.09 -14.57 1.90
C GLY A 135 -21.75 -15.45 0.68
N ASP A 136 -22.01 -14.96 -0.54
CA ASP A 136 -21.70 -15.71 -1.77
C ASP A 136 -20.22 -15.54 -2.17
N PRO A 137 -19.47 -16.64 -2.37
CA PRO A 137 -18.07 -16.57 -2.79
C PRO A 137 -17.89 -15.85 -4.14
N ARG A 138 -16.83 -15.03 -4.24
CA ARG A 138 -16.43 -14.32 -5.45
C ARG A 138 -14.97 -14.60 -5.80
N ALA A 139 -14.66 -14.51 -7.09
CA ALA A 139 -13.30 -14.68 -7.58
C ALA A 139 -12.46 -13.42 -7.37
N MET A 140 -11.19 -13.60 -7.00
CA MET A 140 -10.17 -12.57 -7.09
C MET A 140 -9.83 -12.24 -8.55
N ASN A 141 -9.08 -11.13 -8.72
CA ASN A 141 -8.53 -10.71 -10.01
C ASN A 141 -9.61 -10.47 -11.08
N ALA A 142 -10.83 -10.17 -10.65
CA ALA A 142 -11.98 -9.86 -11.49
C ALA A 142 -12.62 -8.54 -11.05
N ALA A 143 -13.19 -7.80 -11.99
CA ALA A 143 -14.05 -6.66 -11.72
C ALA A 143 -15.41 -7.17 -11.24
N LEU A 144 -15.80 -6.83 -10.01
CA LEU A 144 -17.02 -7.28 -9.35
C LEU A 144 -17.97 -6.11 -9.15
N LEU A 145 -19.22 -6.25 -9.60
CA LEU A 145 -20.29 -5.30 -9.27
C LEU A 145 -20.79 -5.60 -7.85
N VAL A 146 -20.82 -4.56 -7.03
CA VAL A 146 -21.38 -4.54 -5.68
C VAL A 146 -22.60 -3.62 -5.70
N CYS A 147 -23.74 -4.14 -5.27
CA CYS A 147 -24.97 -3.35 -5.21
C CYS A 147 -25.03 -2.57 -3.88
N ALA A 148 -25.72 -1.43 -3.89
CA ALA A 148 -26.03 -0.68 -2.68
C ALA A 148 -26.75 -1.59 -1.66
N GLY A 149 -26.31 -1.53 -0.41
CA GLY A 149 -26.78 -2.37 0.69
C GLY A 149 -26.01 -3.67 0.86
N SER A 150 -25.24 -4.12 -0.13
CA SER A 150 -24.45 -5.35 -0.04
C SER A 150 -23.28 -5.24 0.93
N THR A 151 -22.91 -6.39 1.49
CA THR A 151 -21.78 -6.56 2.40
C THR A 151 -20.68 -7.36 1.73
N LEU A 152 -19.50 -6.74 1.58
CA LEU A 152 -18.27 -7.38 1.12
C LEU A 152 -17.46 -7.84 2.33
N ALA A 153 -17.14 -9.13 2.40
CA ALA A 153 -16.21 -9.66 3.39
C ALA A 153 -14.93 -10.16 2.71
N LEU A 154 -13.79 -9.73 3.27
CA LEU A 154 -12.47 -10.21 2.89
C LEU A 154 -11.92 -11.04 4.05
N GLY A 155 -11.65 -12.31 3.79
CA GLY A 155 -11.26 -13.29 4.80
C GLY A 155 -9.80 -13.16 5.25
N THR A 156 -9.22 -14.29 5.64
CA THR A 156 -7.80 -14.38 6.00
C THR A 156 -7.01 -14.91 4.80
N ILE A 157 -5.90 -14.25 4.49
CA ILE A 157 -4.95 -14.69 3.46
C ILE A 157 -4.40 -16.07 3.85
N ALA A 158 -4.53 -17.02 2.93
CA ALA A 158 -4.01 -18.38 3.07
C ALA A 158 -3.05 -18.69 1.92
N GLY A 159 -2.05 -19.53 2.16
CA GLY A 159 -1.05 -19.87 1.14
C GLY A 159 0.06 -18.84 1.04
N ALA A 160 0.62 -18.61 -0.16
CA ALA A 160 1.73 -17.69 -0.36
C ALA A 160 1.29 -16.21 -0.35
N GLY A 161 2.16 -15.33 0.14
CA GLY A 161 1.87 -13.90 0.24
C GLY A 161 1.31 -13.47 1.59
N VAL A 162 1.11 -12.16 1.74
CA VAL A 162 0.60 -11.54 2.98
C VAL A 162 -0.21 -10.26 2.76
N ARG A 163 -0.23 -9.70 1.55
CA ARG A 163 -0.99 -8.48 1.23
C ARG A 163 -1.90 -8.63 0.02
N SER A 164 -3.11 -8.15 0.16
CA SER A 164 -4.08 -8.01 -0.93
C SER A 164 -4.50 -6.55 -1.05
N TYR A 165 -5.03 -6.17 -2.21
CA TYR A 165 -5.45 -4.80 -2.49
C TYR A 165 -6.89 -4.77 -2.95
N LEU A 166 -7.72 -3.93 -2.31
CA LEU A 166 -9.08 -3.66 -2.76
C LEU A 166 -9.11 -2.30 -3.46
N CYS A 167 -9.26 -2.34 -4.78
CA CYS A 167 -9.45 -1.17 -5.62
C CYS A 167 -10.96 -0.95 -5.86
N VAL A 168 -11.36 0.31 -5.97
CA VAL A 168 -12.73 0.72 -6.33
C VAL A 168 -12.66 1.58 -7.58
N ARG A 169 -13.59 1.41 -8.52
CA ARG A 169 -13.64 2.20 -9.76
C ARG A 169 -13.78 3.69 -9.41
N GLY A 170 -12.93 4.54 -9.98
CA GLY A 170 -12.82 5.95 -9.64
C GLY A 170 -11.93 6.27 -8.42
N GLY A 171 -11.52 5.25 -7.65
CA GLY A 171 -10.65 5.38 -6.48
C GLY A 171 -11.38 5.85 -5.21
N LEU A 172 -10.62 5.93 -4.11
CA LEU A 172 -11.09 6.45 -2.84
C LEU A 172 -10.97 7.98 -2.78
N ASP A 173 -12.01 8.66 -2.29
CA ASP A 173 -11.98 10.09 -2.04
C ASP A 173 -11.40 10.38 -0.65
N VAL A 174 -10.09 10.59 -0.61
CA VAL A 174 -9.33 11.02 0.57
C VAL A 174 -8.41 12.19 0.21
N PRO A 175 -8.11 13.10 1.15
CA PRO A 175 -7.28 14.26 0.85
C PRO A 175 -5.82 13.86 0.60
N ASP A 176 -5.12 14.66 -0.21
CA ASP A 176 -3.67 14.57 -0.31
C ASP A 176 -3.03 15.16 0.94
N TYR A 177 -1.97 14.52 1.41
CA TYR A 177 -1.06 15.07 2.41
C TYR A 177 0.37 14.95 1.89
N LEU A 178 1.00 16.09 1.64
CA LEU A 178 2.30 16.20 0.96
C LEU A 178 2.28 15.52 -0.42
N GLY A 179 1.21 15.73 -1.19
CA GLY A 179 1.09 15.27 -2.58
C GLY A 179 0.71 13.80 -2.76
N SER A 180 0.28 13.11 -1.70
CA SER A 180 -0.13 11.70 -1.76
C SER A 180 -1.23 11.37 -0.74
N LYS A 181 -2.08 10.42 -1.11
CA LYS A 181 -3.16 9.83 -0.31
C LYS A 181 -2.70 8.67 0.58
N SER A 182 -1.44 8.26 0.51
CA SER A 182 -0.92 7.12 1.25
C SER A 182 -0.94 7.31 2.76
N THR A 183 -1.32 6.30 3.53
CA THR A 183 -1.25 6.33 5.00
C THR A 183 0.18 6.05 5.47
N PHE A 184 0.75 6.95 6.27
CA PHE A 184 1.93 6.67 7.08
C PHE A 184 1.54 6.54 8.56
N THR A 185 1.41 5.31 9.04
CA THR A 185 0.83 5.04 10.37
C THR A 185 1.73 5.48 11.53
N LEU A 186 3.06 5.44 11.38
CA LEU A 186 3.97 5.90 12.43
C LEU A 186 3.90 7.43 12.59
N GLY A 187 3.81 8.17 11.48
CA GLY A 187 3.66 9.62 11.49
C GLY A 187 2.22 10.11 11.70
N GLN A 188 1.24 9.21 11.69
CA GLN A 188 -0.18 9.51 11.87
C GLN A 188 -0.75 10.52 10.86
N PHE A 189 -0.35 10.42 9.59
CA PHE A 189 -0.88 11.28 8.53
C PHE A 189 -1.14 10.54 7.21
N GLY A 190 -1.88 11.20 6.32
CA GLY A 190 -2.32 10.65 5.04
C GLY A 190 -3.42 9.60 5.16
N GLY A 191 -3.99 9.21 4.01
CA GLY A 191 -5.09 8.26 3.92
C GLY A 191 -6.30 8.63 4.78
N HIS A 192 -6.90 7.64 5.44
CA HIS A 192 -8.04 7.85 6.32
C HIS A 192 -7.59 8.13 7.76
N GLY A 193 -7.44 9.41 8.10
CA GLY A 193 -7.11 9.86 9.46
C GLY A 193 -5.72 9.44 9.94
N GLY A 194 -4.77 9.17 9.04
CA GLY A 194 -3.40 8.82 9.40
C GLY A 194 -3.22 7.43 10.01
N ARG A 195 -4.22 6.55 9.89
CA ARG A 195 -4.25 5.26 10.60
C ARG A 195 -4.83 4.14 9.75
N ALA A 196 -4.72 2.92 10.27
CA ALA A 196 -5.51 1.80 9.77
C ALA A 196 -7.01 2.01 10.02
N LEU A 197 -7.84 1.40 9.17
CA LEU A 197 -9.29 1.44 9.26
C LEU A 197 -9.79 0.78 10.55
N ARG A 198 -10.91 1.28 11.06
CA ARG A 198 -11.59 0.83 12.27
C ARG A 198 -13.09 0.69 12.03
N ALA A 199 -13.75 -0.09 12.88
CA ALA A 199 -15.20 -0.21 12.84
C ALA A 199 -15.87 1.17 13.01
N GLY A 200 -16.85 1.46 12.16
CA GLY A 200 -17.56 2.74 12.10
C GLY A 200 -16.89 3.80 11.20
N ASP A 201 -15.73 3.53 10.61
CA ASP A 201 -15.17 4.41 9.59
C ASP A 201 -16.08 4.43 8.34
N VAL A 202 -16.21 5.59 7.73
CA VAL A 202 -16.93 5.78 6.46
C VAL A 202 -15.94 6.32 5.44
N LEU A 203 -15.86 5.66 4.29
CA LEU A 203 -15.01 6.11 3.18
C LEU A 203 -15.88 6.51 2.00
N HIS A 204 -15.58 7.68 1.45
CA HIS A 204 -16.22 8.21 0.26
C HIS A 204 -15.54 7.65 -1.00
N ILE A 205 -16.34 7.40 -2.01
CA ILE A 205 -15.91 6.91 -3.33
C ILE A 205 -16.52 7.78 -4.42
N ALA A 206 -15.94 7.72 -5.62
CA ALA A 206 -16.52 8.42 -6.75
C ALA A 206 -17.91 7.84 -7.11
N PRO A 207 -18.90 8.69 -7.45
CA PRO A 207 -20.18 8.22 -7.95
C PRO A 207 -19.99 7.32 -9.18
N LEU A 208 -20.64 6.15 -9.18
CA LEU A 208 -20.45 5.16 -10.21
C LEU A 208 -21.19 5.54 -11.51
N VAL A 209 -20.42 5.90 -12.55
CA VAL A 209 -20.98 6.21 -13.89
C VAL A 209 -21.04 4.96 -14.78
N ASP A 210 -20.05 4.08 -14.70
CA ASP A 210 -19.95 2.85 -15.48
C ASP A 210 -20.04 1.61 -14.58
N ARG A 211 -21.06 0.78 -14.82
CA ARG A 211 -21.32 -0.46 -14.08
C ARG A 211 -20.68 -1.69 -14.72
N SER A 212 -19.87 -1.53 -15.77
CA SER A 212 -19.21 -2.65 -16.43
C SER A 212 -18.36 -3.45 -15.45
N ALA A 213 -18.54 -4.76 -15.49
CA ALA A 213 -17.90 -5.73 -14.59
C ALA A 213 -17.67 -7.06 -15.33
N GLY A 214 -16.95 -7.98 -14.70
CA GLY A 214 -16.63 -9.30 -15.23
C GLY A 214 -15.32 -9.39 -16.00
N GLN A 215 -14.63 -8.27 -16.24
CA GLN A 215 -13.24 -8.29 -16.71
C GLN A 215 -12.39 -9.05 -15.70
N ARG A 216 -11.43 -9.86 -16.19
CA ARG A 216 -10.56 -10.68 -15.33
C ARG A 216 -9.12 -10.62 -15.84
N ILE A 217 -8.17 -10.60 -14.92
CA ILE A 217 -6.76 -10.83 -15.22
C ILE A 217 -6.59 -12.31 -15.58
N ALA A 218 -5.95 -12.60 -16.71
CA ALA A 218 -5.69 -13.97 -17.12
C ALA A 218 -4.79 -14.69 -16.10
N ASP A 219 -5.08 -15.96 -15.81
CA ASP A 219 -4.38 -16.71 -14.75
C ASP A 219 -2.89 -16.90 -15.04
N ASP A 220 -2.48 -16.88 -16.32
CA ASP A 220 -1.08 -16.93 -16.76
C ASP A 220 -0.33 -15.60 -16.59
N ALA A 221 -1.04 -14.48 -16.48
CA ALA A 221 -0.49 -13.17 -16.14
C ALA A 221 -0.27 -12.99 -14.63
N LEU A 222 -0.74 -13.93 -13.81
CA LEU A 222 -0.52 -13.93 -12.36
C LEU A 222 0.78 -14.67 -12.04
N GLU A 223 1.75 -13.93 -11.53
CA GLU A 223 3.02 -14.51 -11.13
C GLU A 223 2.86 -15.29 -9.83
N ALA A 224 3.18 -16.58 -9.87
CA ALA A 224 3.22 -17.43 -8.68
C ALA A 224 4.31 -16.94 -7.71
N LEU A 225 4.06 -17.13 -6.42
CA LEU A 225 5.00 -16.80 -5.35
C LEU A 225 5.76 -18.07 -4.92
N PRO A 226 7.00 -18.29 -5.39
CA PRO A 226 7.73 -19.55 -5.15
C PRO A 226 8.26 -19.63 -3.72
N ASP A 227 8.27 -20.80 -3.08
CA ASP A 227 8.69 -21.00 -1.66
C ASP A 227 9.96 -20.24 -1.24
N ILE A 228 10.95 -20.16 -2.15
CA ILE A 228 12.12 -19.29 -2.01
C ILE A 228 11.99 -18.15 -3.02
N ARG A 229 11.78 -16.91 -2.53
CA ARG A 229 11.73 -15.72 -3.36
C ARG A 229 13.13 -15.35 -3.84
N ARG A 230 13.31 -15.24 -5.17
CA ARG A 230 14.58 -14.78 -5.75
C ARG A 230 14.47 -13.28 -6.00
N ILE A 231 15.27 -12.52 -5.27
CA ILE A 231 15.23 -11.06 -5.32
C ILE A 231 16.51 -10.54 -5.95
N ARG A 232 16.39 -9.79 -7.03
CA ARG A 232 17.50 -9.19 -7.74
C ARG A 232 18.00 -7.95 -7.00
N ILE A 233 19.31 -7.84 -6.85
CA ILE A 233 19.97 -6.75 -6.12
C ILE A 233 21.09 -6.14 -6.93
N ILE A 234 21.41 -4.88 -6.64
CA ILE A 234 22.66 -4.23 -7.02
C ILE A 234 23.60 -4.32 -5.82
N TYR A 235 24.86 -4.69 -6.06
CA TYR A 235 25.90 -4.73 -5.02
C TYR A 235 26.39 -3.31 -4.73
N GLY A 236 26.18 -2.84 -3.51
CA GLY A 236 26.42 -1.46 -3.06
C GLY A 236 25.23 -0.88 -2.27
N PRO A 237 25.42 0.25 -1.57
CA PRO A 237 26.58 1.15 -1.68
C PRO A 237 27.81 0.75 -0.83
N HIS A 238 27.66 -0.05 0.23
CA HIS A 238 28.78 -0.45 1.12
C HIS A 238 29.31 -1.84 0.76
N ALA A 239 29.58 -2.04 -0.52
CA ALA A 239 30.05 -3.30 -1.11
C ALA A 239 31.58 -3.45 -1.09
N ALA A 240 32.29 -2.42 -0.63
CA ALA A 240 33.73 -2.37 -0.66
C ALA A 240 34.32 -3.31 0.42
N PRO A 241 35.47 -3.95 0.14
CA PRO A 241 36.01 -5.05 0.96
C PRO A 241 36.52 -4.63 2.34
N GLU A 242 36.42 -3.35 2.70
CA GLU A 242 36.73 -2.84 4.03
C GLU A 242 35.62 -3.10 5.07
N TYR A 243 34.40 -3.46 4.65
CA TYR A 243 33.29 -3.71 5.56
C TYR A 243 33.13 -5.19 5.89
N PHE A 244 32.97 -6.03 4.87
CA PHE A 244 32.72 -7.47 4.99
C PHE A 244 33.85 -8.29 4.37
N THR A 245 34.12 -9.47 4.91
CA THR A 245 35.03 -10.42 4.27
C THR A 245 34.44 -10.87 2.93
N GLU A 246 35.30 -11.14 1.95
CA GLU A 246 34.87 -11.68 0.66
C GLU A 246 34.11 -13.01 0.83
N ALA A 247 34.59 -13.88 1.73
CA ALA A 247 33.93 -15.14 2.08
C ALA A 247 32.51 -14.94 2.65
N TYR A 248 32.28 -13.89 3.44
CA TYR A 248 30.95 -13.60 3.94
C TYR A 248 30.01 -13.10 2.84
N ILE A 249 30.49 -12.31 1.90
CA ILE A 249 29.69 -11.85 0.76
C ILE A 249 29.28 -13.04 -0.14
N GLU A 250 30.18 -13.99 -0.38
CA GLU A 250 29.84 -15.25 -1.06
C GLU A 250 28.75 -16.02 -0.28
N THR A 251 28.93 -16.13 1.04
CA THR A 251 27.94 -16.76 1.93
C THR A 251 26.59 -16.04 1.88
N PHE A 252 26.58 -14.70 1.84
CA PHE A 252 25.38 -13.87 1.77
C PHE A 252 24.55 -14.20 0.52
N PHE A 253 25.19 -14.33 -0.64
CA PHE A 253 24.51 -14.68 -1.90
C PHE A 253 24.09 -16.16 -1.99
N ALA A 254 24.85 -17.06 -1.36
CA ALA A 254 24.49 -18.48 -1.31
C ALA A 254 23.34 -18.78 -0.34
N THR A 255 23.11 -17.90 0.64
CA THR A 255 22.14 -18.12 1.71
C THR A 255 20.69 -17.94 1.24
N ASP A 256 19.83 -18.85 1.69
CA ASP A 256 18.38 -18.62 1.73
C ASP A 256 18.02 -18.02 3.09
N TRP A 257 17.79 -16.71 3.13
CA TRP A 257 17.49 -15.96 4.33
C TRP A 257 16.04 -16.18 4.75
N GLU A 258 15.80 -16.43 6.02
CA GLU A 258 14.44 -16.59 6.56
C GLU A 258 13.90 -15.24 7.07
N VAL A 259 12.64 -14.94 6.78
CA VAL A 259 11.98 -13.72 7.25
C VAL A 259 11.62 -13.86 8.73
N HIS A 260 12.13 -12.95 9.56
CA HIS A 260 11.84 -12.89 10.99
C HIS A 260 10.43 -12.34 11.26
N PHE A 261 9.78 -12.78 12.35
CA PHE A 261 8.42 -12.36 12.71
C PHE A 261 8.28 -10.86 12.99
N ASN A 262 9.34 -10.22 13.47
CA ASN A 262 9.39 -8.78 13.73
C ASN A 262 9.66 -7.97 12.44
N SER A 263 8.76 -8.11 11.46
CA SER A 263 8.81 -7.47 10.16
C SER A 263 7.54 -6.65 9.92
N SER A 264 7.67 -5.49 9.30
CA SER A 264 6.55 -4.57 9.03
C SER A 264 6.81 -3.72 7.79
N ARG A 265 5.96 -2.72 7.52
CA ARG A 265 6.16 -1.76 6.42
C ARG A 265 7.45 -0.93 6.56
N THR A 266 8.00 -0.79 7.77
CA THR A 266 9.28 -0.11 7.99
C THR A 266 10.48 -0.94 7.49
N GLY A 267 10.34 -2.27 7.50
CA GLY A 267 11.34 -3.18 6.99
C GLY A 267 11.09 -4.64 7.31
N VAL A 268 11.72 -5.51 6.53
CA VAL A 268 11.62 -6.97 6.63
C VAL A 268 12.92 -7.49 7.22
N ARG A 269 12.88 -7.98 8.47
CA ARG A 269 14.04 -8.50 9.16
C ARG A 269 14.36 -9.91 8.69
N LEU A 270 15.65 -10.22 8.59
CA LEU A 270 16.13 -11.50 8.09
C LEU A 270 16.92 -12.27 9.14
N ILE A 271 16.79 -13.59 9.13
CA ILE A 271 17.54 -14.55 9.90
C ILE A 271 18.48 -15.28 8.94
N GLY A 272 19.76 -15.34 9.31
CA GLY A 272 20.77 -16.01 8.51
C GLY A 272 22.15 -15.99 9.17
N PRO A 273 23.22 -16.25 8.41
CA PRO A 273 24.57 -16.32 8.92
C PRO A 273 25.04 -14.97 9.46
N LYS A 274 25.74 -15.01 10.58
CA LYS A 274 26.33 -13.82 11.20
C LYS A 274 27.39 -13.22 10.29
N PRO A 275 27.45 -11.88 10.18
CA PRO A 275 28.46 -11.21 9.38
C PRO A 275 29.87 -11.44 9.90
N GLU A 276 30.80 -11.58 8.95
CA GLU A 276 32.23 -11.53 9.21
C GLU A 276 32.75 -10.17 8.78
N TRP A 277 33.09 -9.36 9.79
CA TRP A 277 33.53 -7.99 9.61
C TRP A 277 35.05 -7.93 9.38
N VAL A 278 35.49 -7.06 8.47
CA VAL A 278 36.93 -6.81 8.24
C VAL A 278 37.51 -5.86 9.28
N ARG A 279 36.71 -4.89 9.73
CA ARG A 279 37.08 -3.91 10.75
C ARG A 279 36.68 -4.36 12.15
N ALA A 280 37.45 -3.91 13.15
CA ALA A 280 37.21 -4.23 14.56
C ALA A 280 36.08 -3.40 15.19
N ASP A 281 35.85 -2.18 14.69
CA ASP A 281 34.82 -1.25 15.14
C ASP A 281 34.47 -0.23 14.03
N GLY A 282 33.48 0.63 14.29
CA GLY A 282 33.08 1.73 13.40
C GLY A 282 33.74 3.08 13.74
N GLY A 283 34.75 3.10 14.61
CA GLY A 283 35.41 4.33 15.07
C GLY A 283 34.47 5.31 15.76
N GLU A 284 34.56 6.59 15.41
CA GLU A 284 33.74 7.66 15.99
C GLU A 284 32.23 7.49 15.70
N ALA A 285 31.86 6.72 14.68
CA ALA A 285 30.47 6.46 14.34
C ALA A 285 29.80 5.39 15.22
N GLY A 286 30.58 4.65 16.00
CA GLY A 286 30.07 3.63 16.91
C GLY A 286 31.00 2.43 17.06
N LEU A 287 30.86 1.71 18.17
CA LEU A 287 31.75 0.58 18.50
C LEU A 287 31.49 -0.68 17.67
N HIS A 288 30.31 -0.83 17.07
CA HIS A 288 30.02 -2.03 16.29
C HIS A 288 30.64 -1.90 14.88
N PRO A 289 31.24 -2.97 14.33
CA PRO A 289 31.79 -2.96 12.96
C PRO A 289 30.77 -2.72 11.83
N SER A 290 29.48 -2.65 12.13
CA SER A 290 28.47 -2.23 11.14
C SER A 290 28.28 -0.72 11.12
N ASN A 291 28.78 0.02 12.12
CA ASN A 291 28.54 1.44 12.27
C ASN A 291 29.32 2.29 11.26
N ILE A 292 28.64 3.21 10.60
CA ILE A 292 29.22 4.21 9.70
C ILE A 292 28.69 5.58 10.09
N HIS A 293 29.40 6.64 9.70
CA HIS A 293 28.81 7.97 9.80
C HIS A 293 27.50 8.01 9.02
N ASP A 294 26.47 8.54 9.66
CA ASP A 294 25.11 8.48 9.15
C ASP A 294 25.00 8.94 7.70
N ASN A 295 24.32 8.16 6.89
CA ASN A 295 24.05 8.48 5.50
C ASN A 295 22.59 8.20 5.10
N PRO A 296 22.13 8.79 3.98
CA PRO A 296 20.83 8.46 3.43
C PRO A 296 20.80 7.04 2.88
N TYR A 297 19.76 6.30 3.21
CA TYR A 297 19.49 4.97 2.67
C TYR A 297 18.63 5.01 1.41
N ALA A 298 18.67 3.92 0.66
CA ALA A 298 17.71 3.62 -0.39
C ALA A 298 16.62 2.68 0.13
N ILE A 299 15.40 2.83 -0.39
CA ILE A 299 14.34 1.85 -0.14
C ILE A 299 14.75 0.52 -0.79
N GLY A 300 14.59 -0.58 -0.06
CA GLY A 300 15.08 -1.90 -0.46
C GLY A 300 16.57 -2.13 -0.19
N ALA A 301 17.29 -1.18 0.42
CA ALA A 301 18.62 -1.47 0.95
C ALA A 301 18.54 -2.54 2.03
N VAL A 302 19.51 -3.47 2.05
CA VAL A 302 19.64 -4.45 3.12
C VAL A 302 20.58 -3.87 4.16
N ASP A 303 20.02 -3.31 5.23
CA ASP A 303 20.74 -2.60 6.28
C ASP A 303 21.15 -3.55 7.42
N PHE A 304 22.42 -3.52 7.81
CA PHE A 304 22.95 -4.35 8.89
C PHE A 304 22.95 -3.60 10.23
N THR A 305 21.80 -3.66 10.92
CA THR A 305 21.62 -3.09 12.27
C THR A 305 22.35 -3.91 13.33
N GLY A 306 23.68 -3.77 13.35
CA GLY A 306 24.57 -4.70 14.04
C GLY A 306 24.75 -5.96 13.20
N ASP A 307 24.59 -7.13 13.83
CA ASP A 307 24.68 -8.42 13.15
C ASP A 307 23.35 -8.91 12.52
N MET A 308 22.28 -8.11 12.61
CA MET A 308 20.95 -8.45 12.11
C MET A 308 20.58 -7.62 10.87
N PRO A 309 20.45 -8.26 9.69
CA PRO A 309 20.03 -7.56 8.48
C PRO A 309 18.53 -7.29 8.44
N VAL A 310 18.15 -6.12 7.89
CA VAL A 310 16.78 -5.71 7.62
C VAL A 310 16.69 -5.11 6.22
N ILE A 311 15.73 -5.57 5.43
CA ILE A 311 15.40 -4.93 4.15
C ILE A 311 14.54 -3.70 4.45
N LEU A 312 14.99 -2.51 4.08
CA LEU A 312 14.27 -1.27 4.35
C LEU A 312 13.01 -1.17 3.49
N GLY A 313 11.86 -1.01 4.15
CA GLY A 313 10.56 -0.94 3.49
C GLY A 313 10.14 0.48 3.09
N PRO A 314 8.96 0.65 2.47
CA PRO A 314 8.47 1.95 2.02
C PRO A 314 8.13 2.93 3.15
N ASP A 315 7.93 2.44 4.38
CA ASP A 315 7.77 3.26 5.59
C ASP A 315 9.07 3.28 6.44
N GLY A 316 10.19 2.86 5.85
CA GLY A 316 11.47 2.69 6.52
C GLY A 316 12.17 4.01 6.84
N PRO A 317 13.24 3.95 7.67
CA PRO A 317 14.07 5.10 7.97
C PRO A 317 14.80 5.61 6.71
N SER A 318 14.97 6.93 6.61
CA SER A 318 15.70 7.52 5.50
C SER A 318 17.18 7.73 5.77
N LEU A 319 17.58 7.99 7.02
CA LEU A 319 18.95 8.27 7.42
C LEU A 319 19.32 7.35 8.58
N GLY A 320 20.50 6.75 8.52
CA GLY A 320 21.02 5.91 9.59
C GLY A 320 22.52 5.65 9.45
N GLY A 321 23.09 5.06 10.49
CA GLY A 321 24.53 4.88 10.67
C GLY A 321 24.99 3.44 10.55
N PHE A 322 24.40 2.64 9.66
CA PHE A 322 24.73 1.24 9.43
C PHE A 322 25.03 0.93 7.96
N VAL A 323 25.90 -0.05 7.72
CA VAL A 323 26.24 -0.46 6.36
C VAL A 323 25.10 -1.19 5.66
N CYS A 324 24.97 -0.92 4.37
CA CYS A 324 24.10 -1.58 3.42
C CYS A 324 24.93 -2.15 2.27
N PRO A 325 25.27 -3.46 2.23
CA PRO A 325 26.08 -4.04 1.15
C PRO A 325 25.32 -4.23 -0.16
N VAL A 326 23.99 -4.30 -0.14
CA VAL A 326 23.16 -4.52 -1.33
C VAL A 326 21.90 -3.68 -1.30
N THR A 327 21.37 -3.38 -2.49
CA THR A 327 20.10 -2.69 -2.68
C THR A 327 19.22 -3.43 -3.67
N ILE A 328 17.97 -3.72 -3.30
CA ILE A 328 17.00 -4.38 -4.17
C ILE A 328 16.62 -3.47 -5.34
N ILE A 329 16.50 -4.04 -6.53
CA ILE A 329 16.10 -3.28 -7.71
C ILE A 329 14.62 -2.92 -7.63
N GLU A 330 14.24 -1.77 -8.19
CA GLU A 330 12.86 -1.27 -8.17
C GLU A 330 11.84 -2.30 -8.69
N ALA A 331 12.20 -3.04 -9.74
CA ALA A 331 11.36 -4.06 -10.36
C ALA A 331 11.04 -5.26 -9.44
N ASP A 332 11.82 -5.48 -8.38
CA ASP A 332 11.63 -6.59 -7.44
C ASP A 332 11.13 -6.11 -6.06
N LEU A 333 11.04 -4.80 -5.82
CA LEU A 333 10.57 -4.24 -4.54
C LEU A 333 9.16 -4.73 -4.16
N TRP A 334 8.30 -5.00 -5.14
CA TRP A 334 6.95 -5.50 -4.91
C TRP A 334 6.94 -6.82 -4.13
N GLN A 335 7.99 -7.65 -4.27
CA GLN A 335 8.10 -8.94 -3.59
C GLN A 335 8.11 -8.77 -2.06
N LEU A 336 8.65 -7.65 -1.53
CA LEU A 336 8.67 -7.36 -0.09
C LEU A 336 7.26 -7.29 0.49
N GLY A 337 6.31 -6.76 -0.28
CA GLY A 337 4.90 -6.68 0.13
C GLY A 337 4.26 -8.05 0.37
N GLN A 338 4.86 -9.12 -0.16
CA GLN A 338 4.36 -10.49 -0.05
C GLN A 338 5.14 -11.37 0.92
N LEU A 339 6.20 -10.86 1.55
CA LEU A 339 6.99 -11.60 2.54
C LEU A 339 6.30 -11.63 3.90
N LYS A 340 6.23 -12.81 4.51
CA LYS A 340 5.82 -13.01 5.91
C LYS A 340 6.81 -13.86 6.68
N ALA A 341 6.64 -13.90 8.01
CA ALA A 341 7.45 -14.70 8.91
C ALA A 341 7.58 -16.15 8.42
N GLY A 342 8.81 -16.66 8.35
CA GLY A 342 9.14 -18.00 7.88
C GLY A 342 9.32 -18.14 6.36
N ASP A 343 8.92 -17.14 5.55
CA ASP A 343 9.24 -17.14 4.12
C ASP A 343 10.77 -17.07 3.93
N ARG A 344 11.25 -17.60 2.80
CA ARG A 344 12.68 -17.60 2.48
C ARG A 344 12.97 -16.72 1.26
N VAL A 345 14.08 -16.00 1.31
CA VAL A 345 14.56 -15.14 0.22
C VAL A 345 16.01 -15.46 -0.13
N ARG A 346 16.33 -15.47 -1.43
CA ARG A 346 17.71 -15.55 -1.92
C ARG A 346 18.01 -14.36 -2.81
N PHE A 347 19.10 -13.68 -2.51
CA PHE A 347 19.53 -12.53 -3.28
C PHE A 347 20.34 -12.96 -4.51
N THR A 348 20.02 -12.36 -5.66
CA THR A 348 20.72 -12.62 -6.92
C THR A 348 21.31 -11.30 -7.45
N PRO A 349 22.65 -11.16 -7.55
CA PRO A 349 23.25 -9.93 -8.03
C PRO A 349 22.95 -9.68 -9.51
N VAL A 350 22.69 -8.42 -9.86
CA VAL A 350 22.54 -7.93 -11.23
C VAL A 350 23.34 -6.63 -11.41
N SER A 351 23.71 -6.32 -12.66
CA SER A 351 24.42 -5.08 -12.97
C SER A 351 23.46 -3.90 -13.11
N VAL A 352 23.96 -2.69 -12.88
CA VAL A 352 23.19 -1.45 -13.04
C VAL A 352 22.74 -1.28 -14.50
N GLU A 353 23.60 -1.63 -15.45
CA GLU A 353 23.31 -1.59 -16.89
C GLU A 353 22.15 -2.53 -17.27
N ALA A 354 22.13 -3.74 -16.70
CA ALA A 354 21.05 -4.69 -16.92
C ALA A 354 19.70 -4.14 -16.40
N CYS A 355 19.72 -3.48 -15.24
CA CYS A 355 18.54 -2.84 -14.66
C CYS A 355 18.01 -1.71 -15.56
N HIS A 356 18.89 -0.85 -16.07
CA HIS A 356 18.50 0.22 -17.00
C HIS A 356 17.91 -0.31 -18.30
N ALA A 357 18.51 -1.37 -18.87
CA ALA A 357 18.04 -1.98 -20.11
C ALA A 357 16.66 -2.66 -19.97
N GLU A 358 16.29 -3.16 -18.79
CA GLU A 358 14.94 -3.64 -18.50
C GLU A 358 13.93 -2.51 -18.38
N ARG A 359 14.27 -1.42 -17.67
CA ARG A 359 13.35 -0.29 -17.49
C ARG A 359 12.96 0.34 -18.82
N CYS A 360 13.92 0.61 -19.70
CA CYS A 360 13.65 1.15 -21.03
C CYS A 360 12.76 0.22 -21.87
N ARG A 361 12.92 -1.10 -21.75
CA ARG A 361 12.03 -2.07 -22.43
C ARG A 361 10.62 -2.07 -21.87
N SER A 362 10.45 -1.96 -20.56
CA SER A 362 9.12 -1.88 -19.94
C SER A 362 8.38 -0.58 -20.29
N GLU A 363 9.09 0.53 -20.48
CA GLU A 363 8.49 1.82 -20.88
C GLU A 363 8.07 1.83 -22.36
N LEU A 364 8.71 1.04 -23.22
CA LEU A 364 8.36 0.89 -24.65
C LEU A 364 7.18 -0.06 -24.91
N VAL A 365 6.82 -0.90 -23.93
CA VAL A 365 5.76 -1.94 -24.02
C VAL A 365 4.45 -1.49 -23.36
N ARG A 366 4.47 -0.43 -22.54
CA ARG A 366 3.28 0.27 -22.06
C ARG A 366 2.81 1.29 -23.09
#